data_AF-A0A9D0I9T8-F1
#
_entry.id   AF-A0A9D0I9T8-F1
#
_cell.length_a   1.000
_cell.length_b   1.000
_cell.length_c   1.000
_cell.angle_alpha   90.00
_cell.angle_beta   90.00
_cell.angle_gamma   90.00
#
_symmetry.space_group_name_H-M   'P 1'
#
loop_
_entity.id
_entity.type
_entity.pdbx_description
1 polymer ?
#
loop_
_entity_poly.entity_id
_entity_poly.type
_entity_poly.pdbx_seq_one_letter_code
_entity_poly.pdbx_strand_id
1 'polypeptide(L)'
;MIFRRWLEKLAGSNTLYYPGCVTHYALPEIEGRYEALLRQAGVDFIMLPGETLCCGSPVKRAGYLADFETLKAKNLEVFARFSVRKIITNCPGCYHTLKHDYGLETYHVTQVLADRLPGGEQGTSSPSITYHDPCHLGRWSGIYDEPRRLLAEAGWTVTELPD
;
A
#
# COMPACT_ATOMS: atom_id res chain seq x y z
N MET A 1 2.95 27.87 17.43
CA MET A 1 2.76 27.02 16.22
C MET A 1 3.63 25.76 16.21
N ILE A 2 4.89 25.81 16.64
CA ILE A 2 5.82 24.65 16.62
C ILE A 2 5.40 23.54 17.60
N PHE A 3 5.00 23.90 18.82
CA PHE A 3 4.64 22.94 19.87
C PHE A 3 3.38 22.13 19.54
N ARG A 4 2.38 22.76 18.90
CA ARG A 4 1.15 22.10 18.46
C ARG A 4 1.40 21.12 17.31
N ARG A 5 2.27 21.48 16.35
CA ARG A 5 2.70 20.59 15.25
C ARG A 5 3.55 19.41 15.72
N TRP A 6 4.26 19.58 16.85
CA TRP A 6 5.02 18.50 17.51
C TRP A 6 4.10 17.55 18.29
N LEU A 7 3.09 18.09 18.97
CA LEU A 7 2.01 17.31 19.60
C LEU A 7 1.12 16.60 18.58
N GLU A 8 0.81 17.22 17.43
CA GLU A 8 0.10 16.58 16.32
C GLU A 8 0.93 15.48 15.65
N LYS A 9 2.27 15.58 15.66
CA LYS A 9 3.18 14.47 15.26
C LYS A 9 3.17 13.32 16.27
N LEU A 10 3.13 13.61 17.57
CA LEU A 10 3.01 12.59 18.63
C LEU A 10 1.61 11.97 18.71
N ALA A 11 0.58 12.72 18.36
CA ALA A 11 -0.81 12.26 18.25
C ALA A 11 -1.15 11.72 16.85
N GLY A 12 -0.21 11.78 15.90
CA GLY A 12 -0.38 11.35 14.52
C GLY A 12 -0.71 9.87 14.45
N SER A 13 -1.60 9.47 13.55
CA SER A 13 -1.90 8.05 13.34
C SER A 13 -0.60 7.35 12.96
N ASN A 14 -0.06 6.49 13.84
CA ASN A 14 1.17 5.80 13.54
C ASN A 14 0.96 4.89 12.33
N THR A 15 1.41 5.39 11.18
CA THR A 15 1.11 4.82 9.88
C THR A 15 2.29 3.95 9.49
N LEU A 16 2.04 2.66 9.32
CA LEU A 16 3.03 1.71 8.86
C LEU A 16 2.99 1.65 7.34
N TYR A 17 4.13 1.87 6.69
CA TYR A 17 4.32 1.37 5.33
C TYR A 17 4.71 -0.11 5.40
N TYR A 18 3.84 -0.96 4.88
CA TYR A 18 3.98 -2.41 4.85
C TYR A 18 4.20 -2.86 3.39
N PRO A 19 5.45 -3.06 2.95
CA PRO A 19 5.76 -3.40 1.55
C PRO A 19 5.31 -4.82 1.15
N GLY A 20 5.07 -5.69 2.12
CA GLY A 20 4.83 -7.12 1.87
C GLY A 20 6.13 -7.87 1.54
N CYS A 21 6.04 -9.20 1.49
CA CYS A 21 7.22 -10.06 1.43
C CYS A 21 8.00 -9.95 0.11
N VAL A 22 7.31 -9.92 -1.04
CA VAL A 22 7.98 -9.88 -2.35
C VAL A 22 8.70 -8.55 -2.55
N THR A 23 8.02 -7.43 -2.31
CA THR A 23 8.64 -6.10 -2.45
C THR A 23 9.81 -5.93 -1.48
N HIS A 24 9.68 -6.37 -0.23
CA HIS A 24 10.74 -6.24 0.75
C HIS A 24 11.97 -7.11 0.49
N TYR A 25 11.77 -8.41 0.23
CA TYR A 25 12.87 -9.35 0.15
C TYR A 25 13.44 -9.52 -1.26
N ALA A 26 12.62 -9.39 -2.29
CA ALA A 26 13.02 -9.70 -3.67
C ALA A 26 13.21 -8.45 -4.54
N LEU A 27 12.59 -7.31 -4.20
CA LEU A 27 12.57 -6.10 -5.02
C LEU A 27 12.87 -4.83 -4.19
N PRO A 28 14.00 -4.78 -3.44
CA PRO A 28 14.30 -3.67 -2.53
C PRO A 28 14.43 -2.31 -3.25
N GLU A 29 14.82 -2.31 -4.52
CA GLU A 29 14.84 -1.10 -5.34
C GLU A 29 13.43 -0.55 -5.61
N ILE A 30 12.42 -1.42 -5.69
CA ILE A 30 11.02 -1.02 -5.83
C ILE A 30 10.47 -0.53 -4.48
N GLU A 31 10.86 -1.17 -3.37
CA GLU A 31 10.53 -0.68 -2.03
C GLU A 31 10.99 0.78 -1.84
N GLY A 32 12.26 1.06 -2.14
CA GLY A 32 12.81 2.41 -2.03
C GLY A 32 12.12 3.44 -2.93
N ARG A 33 11.61 3.04 -4.09
CA ARG A 33 10.81 3.92 -4.97
C ARG A 33 9.45 4.27 -4.37
N TYR A 34 8.76 3.29 -3.78
CA TYR A 34 7.50 3.55 -3.08
C TYR A 34 7.70 4.43 -1.85
N GLU A 35 8.77 4.21 -1.08
CA GLU A 35 9.14 5.10 0.02
C GLU A 35 9.35 6.53 -0.45
N ALA A 36 10.11 6.73 -1.53
CA ALA A 36 10.36 8.04 -2.09
C ALA A 36 9.06 8.74 -2.53
N LEU A 37 8.16 8.01 -3.21
CA LEU A 37 6.85 8.53 -3.62
C LEU A 37 5.98 8.93 -2.43
N LEU A 38 5.92 8.09 -1.39
CA LEU A 38 5.16 8.40 -0.17
C LEU A 38 5.72 9.62 0.55
N ARG A 39 7.06 9.75 0.64
CA ARG A 39 7.72 10.93 1.21
C ARG A 39 7.44 12.18 0.39
N GLN A 40 7.51 12.09 -0.94
CA GLN A 40 7.20 13.19 -1.85
C GLN A 40 5.74 13.64 -1.74
N ALA A 41 4.81 12.69 -1.54
CA ALA A 41 3.40 12.96 -1.27
C ALA A 41 3.11 13.48 0.15
N GLY A 42 4.16 13.78 0.94
CA GLY A 42 4.03 14.32 2.31
C GLY A 42 3.47 13.32 3.33
N VAL A 43 3.53 12.02 3.04
CA VAL A 43 3.04 10.97 3.95
C VAL A 43 4.07 10.75 5.05
N ASP A 44 3.67 10.95 6.30
CA ASP A 44 4.46 10.56 7.48
C ASP A 44 4.19 9.08 7.79
N PHE A 45 5.23 8.25 7.77
CA PHE A 45 5.12 6.81 8.00
C PHE A 45 6.37 6.26 8.69
N ILE A 46 6.17 5.14 9.39
CA ILE A 46 7.25 4.30 9.91
C ILE A 46 7.37 3.03 9.06
N MET A 47 8.54 2.41 9.16
CA MET A 47 8.81 1.06 8.68
C MET A 47 9.33 0.22 9.83
N LEU A 48 9.10 -1.09 9.73
CA LEU A 48 9.48 -2.07 10.75
C LEU A 48 10.27 -3.22 10.10
N PRO A 49 11.47 -2.94 9.56
CA PRO A 49 12.29 -3.95 8.91
C PRO A 49 12.71 -5.01 9.93
N GLY A 50 12.63 -6.29 9.54
CA GLY A 50 12.94 -7.43 10.41
C GLY A 50 11.90 -7.79 11.47
N GLU A 51 10.89 -6.93 11.67
CA GLU A 51 9.81 -7.17 12.64
C GLU A 51 8.52 -7.65 11.97
N THR A 52 8.27 -7.21 10.72
CA THR A 52 7.06 -7.57 9.99
C THR A 52 7.19 -8.93 9.33
N LEU A 53 6.18 -9.79 9.54
CA LEU A 53 6.07 -11.09 8.88
C LEU A 53 5.16 -10.98 7.67
N CYS A 54 5.16 -11.99 6.79
CA CYS A 54 4.20 -12.11 5.69
C CYS A 54 2.75 -11.93 6.19
N CYS A 55 1.90 -11.28 5.40
CA CYS A 55 0.48 -11.05 5.72
C CYS A 55 -0.35 -12.34 5.75
N GLY A 56 0.22 -13.48 5.37
CA GLY A 56 -0.47 -14.77 5.35
C GLY A 56 -1.39 -14.98 4.14
N SER A 57 -1.41 -14.05 3.17
CA SER A 57 -2.26 -14.14 1.99
C SER A 57 -2.19 -15.49 1.26
N PRO A 58 -0.99 -16.03 0.92
CA PRO A 58 -0.87 -17.29 0.19
C PRO A 58 -1.30 -18.49 1.02
N VAL A 59 -0.89 -18.56 2.29
CA VAL A 59 -1.17 -19.72 3.15
C VAL A 59 -2.67 -19.86 3.43
N LYS A 60 -3.36 -18.73 3.66
CA LYS A 60 -4.82 -18.73 3.82
C LYS A 60 -5.52 -19.27 2.57
N ARG A 61 -5.12 -18.77 1.39
CA ARG A 61 -5.72 -19.13 0.10
C ARG A 61 -5.43 -20.58 -0.30
N ALA A 62 -4.33 -21.15 0.21
CA ALA A 62 -4.01 -22.56 0.07
C ALA A 62 -4.69 -23.46 1.11
N GLY A 63 -5.51 -22.91 2.02
CA GLY A 63 -6.29 -23.68 3.00
C GLY A 63 -5.57 -23.94 4.34
N TYR A 64 -4.37 -23.42 4.53
CA TYR A 64 -3.60 -23.55 5.77
C TYR A 64 -4.06 -22.53 6.82
N LEU A 65 -5.29 -22.70 7.33
CA LEU A 65 -5.94 -21.72 8.20
C LEU A 65 -5.25 -21.57 9.57
N ALA A 66 -4.72 -22.66 10.14
CA ALA A 66 -3.99 -22.60 11.41
C ALA A 66 -2.69 -21.79 11.30
N ASP A 67 -1.97 -21.93 10.19
CA ASP A 67 -0.76 -21.15 9.90
C ASP A 67 -1.10 -19.68 9.66
N PHE A 68 -2.21 -19.42 8.97
CA PHE A 68 -2.72 -18.06 8.79
C PHE A 68 -3.02 -17.38 10.12
N GLU A 69 -3.76 -18.02 11.02
CA GLU A 69 -4.09 -17.44 12.34
C GLU A 69 -2.82 -17.21 13.19
N THR A 70 -1.85 -18.13 13.11
CA THR A 70 -0.55 -17.96 13.78
C THR A 70 0.22 -16.74 13.25
N LEU A 71 0.29 -16.58 11.92
CA LEU A 71 0.94 -15.41 11.30
C LEU A 71 0.20 -14.11 11.60
N LYS A 72 -1.14 -14.14 11.60
CA LYS A 72 -1.98 -13.00 11.94
C LYS A 72 -1.74 -12.55 13.37
N ALA A 73 -1.76 -13.48 14.33
CA ALA A 73 -1.50 -13.18 15.74
C ALA A 73 -0.14 -12.49 15.96
N LYS A 74 0.93 -13.04 15.35
CA LYS A 74 2.28 -12.45 15.45
C LYS A 74 2.37 -11.04 14.85
N ASN A 75 1.77 -10.83 13.67
CA ASN A 75 1.73 -9.50 13.06
C ASN A 75 0.96 -8.50 13.94
N LEU A 76 -0.18 -8.90 14.51
CA LEU A 76 -0.98 -8.05 15.40
C LEU A 76 -0.22 -7.68 16.68
N GLU A 77 0.56 -8.60 17.24
CA GLU A 77 1.45 -8.31 18.38
C GLU A 77 2.48 -7.23 18.04
N VAL A 78 3.14 -7.36 16.89
CA VAL A 78 4.09 -6.36 16.39
C VAL A 78 3.41 -5.01 16.18
N PHE A 79 2.26 -4.99 15.50
CA PHE A 79 1.50 -3.76 15.25
C PHE A 79 1.06 -3.09 16.56
N ALA A 80 0.63 -3.85 17.56
CA ALA A 80 0.27 -3.34 18.88
C ALA A 80 1.48 -2.76 19.62
N ARG A 81 2.62 -3.46 19.61
CA ARG A 81 3.87 -3.02 20.26
C ARG A 81 4.34 -1.67 19.71
N PHE A 82 4.20 -1.45 18.41
CA PHE A 82 4.52 -0.19 17.78
C PHE A 82 3.33 0.78 17.70
N SER A 83 2.17 0.47 18.28
CA SER A 83 0.97 1.33 18.23
C SER A 83 0.52 1.71 16.81
N VAL A 84 0.70 0.82 15.84
CA VAL A 84 0.27 1.01 14.44
C VAL A 84 -1.24 1.20 14.41
N ARG A 85 -1.70 2.31 13.81
CA ARG A 85 -3.12 2.65 13.68
C ARG A 85 -3.62 2.50 12.25
N LYS A 86 -2.74 2.77 11.29
CA LYS A 86 -3.04 2.78 9.85
C LYS A 86 -1.94 2.04 9.11
N ILE A 87 -2.31 1.32 8.06
CA ILE A 87 -1.36 0.62 7.21
C ILE A 87 -1.50 1.10 5.77
N ILE A 88 -0.37 1.36 5.12
CA ILE A 88 -0.27 1.59 3.68
C ILE A 88 0.52 0.43 3.09
N THR A 89 0.05 -0.16 2.01
CA THR A 89 0.77 -1.23 1.31
C THR A 89 0.66 -1.08 -0.21
N ASN A 90 1.73 -1.43 -0.92
CA ASN A 90 1.76 -1.49 -2.39
C ASN A 90 1.35 -2.87 -2.95
N CYS A 91 1.12 -3.86 -2.09
CA CYS A 91 0.79 -5.21 -2.51
C CYS A 91 -0.72 -5.44 -2.42
N PRO A 92 -1.42 -5.72 -3.54
CA PRO A 92 -2.86 -6.03 -3.57
C PRO A 92 -3.27 -7.17 -2.63
N GLY A 93 -2.47 -8.25 -2.57
CA GLY A 93 -2.74 -9.38 -1.70
C GLY A 93 -2.61 -9.03 -0.21
N CYS A 94 -1.60 -8.22 0.13
CA CYS A 94 -1.45 -7.70 1.50
C CYS A 94 -2.58 -6.74 1.84
N TYR A 95 -2.94 -5.83 0.94
CA TYR A 95 -4.06 -4.90 1.14
C TYR A 95 -5.34 -5.65 1.49
N HIS A 96 -5.75 -6.61 0.66
CA HIS A 96 -6.99 -7.35 0.89
C HIS A 96 -6.94 -8.13 2.21
N THR A 97 -5.80 -8.78 2.49
CA THR A 97 -5.66 -9.61 3.68
C THR A 97 -5.65 -8.77 4.96
N LEU A 98 -4.90 -7.67 5.01
CA LEU A 98 -4.84 -6.77 6.16
C LEU A 98 -6.16 -6.01 6.36
N LYS A 99 -6.83 -5.61 5.28
CA LYS A 99 -8.12 -4.91 5.34
C LYS A 99 -9.25 -5.84 5.78
N HIS A 100 -9.47 -6.93 5.04
CA HIS A 100 -10.67 -7.76 5.19
C HIS A 100 -10.47 -8.94 6.13
N ASP A 101 -9.29 -9.58 6.12
CA ASP A 101 -9.05 -10.76 6.93
C ASP A 101 -8.56 -10.41 8.34
N TYR A 102 -7.80 -9.32 8.48
CA TYR A 102 -7.34 -8.82 9.78
C TYR A 102 -8.29 -7.78 10.38
N GLY A 103 -9.07 -7.07 9.56
CA GLY A 103 -9.96 -6.01 10.01
C GLY A 103 -9.25 -4.70 10.36
N LEU A 104 -8.09 -4.42 9.74
CA LEU A 104 -7.28 -3.24 10.04
C LEU A 104 -7.57 -2.08 9.08
N GLU A 105 -7.37 -0.84 9.55
CA GLU A 105 -7.44 0.34 8.70
C GLU A 105 -6.26 0.36 7.71
N THR A 106 -6.50 -0.23 6.53
CA THR A 106 -5.49 -0.41 5.48
C THR A 106 -5.87 0.36 4.22
N TYR A 107 -4.88 0.94 3.55
CA TYR A 107 -4.98 1.63 2.27
C TYR A 107 -3.97 1.05 1.28
N HIS A 108 -4.39 0.90 0.02
CA HIS A 108 -3.44 0.61 -1.04
C HIS A 108 -2.71 1.90 -1.44
N VAL A 109 -1.43 1.79 -1.82
CA VAL A 109 -0.60 2.95 -2.14
C VAL A 109 -1.21 3.85 -3.23
N THR A 110 -1.95 3.27 -4.19
CA THR A 110 -2.65 4.04 -5.23
C THR A 110 -3.72 4.97 -4.64
N GLN A 111 -4.46 4.52 -3.62
CA GLN A 111 -5.47 5.35 -2.95
C GLN A 111 -4.84 6.51 -2.18
N VAL A 112 -3.60 6.32 -1.71
CA VAL A 112 -2.86 7.34 -0.97
C VAL A 112 -2.27 8.38 -1.91
N LEU A 113 -1.77 7.95 -3.08
CA LEU A 113 -1.01 8.78 -3.99
C LEU A 113 -1.86 9.48 -5.06
N ALA A 114 -3.02 8.92 -5.44
CA ALA A 114 -3.80 9.35 -6.61
C ALA A 114 -4.25 10.83 -6.61
N ASP A 115 -4.20 11.52 -5.47
CA ASP A 115 -4.54 12.96 -5.39
C ASP A 115 -3.44 13.77 -4.68
N ARG A 116 -2.21 13.22 -4.55
CA ARG A 116 -1.13 13.81 -3.74
C ARG A 116 0.17 14.06 -4.48
N LEU A 117 0.31 13.53 -5.69
CA LEU A 117 1.48 13.77 -6.51
C LEU A 117 1.20 14.94 -7.46
N PRO A 118 2.19 15.79 -7.75
CA PRO A 118 2.03 16.83 -8.76
C PRO A 118 1.73 16.17 -10.10
N GLY A 119 0.61 16.55 -10.72
CA GLY A 119 0.25 16.07 -12.05
C GLY A 119 1.31 16.45 -13.08
N GLY A 120 1.73 15.46 -13.86
CA GLY A 120 2.46 15.63 -15.11
C GLY A 120 1.54 16.14 -16.21
N GLU A 121 2.10 16.91 -17.14
CA GLU A 121 1.35 17.44 -18.27
C GLU A 121 1.03 16.31 -19.26
N GLN A 122 -0.26 16.04 -19.49
CA GLN A 122 -0.70 15.22 -20.61
C GLN A 122 -0.59 16.03 -21.90
N GLY A 123 0.36 15.67 -22.75
CA GLY A 123 0.55 16.27 -24.06
C GLY A 123 -0.11 15.43 -25.17
N THR A 124 -0.21 16.00 -26.37
CA THR A 124 -0.72 15.31 -27.57
C THR A 124 0.12 14.11 -28.02
N SER A 125 1.29 13.89 -27.40
CA SER A 125 2.21 12.79 -27.67
C SER A 125 2.48 11.90 -26.44
N SER A 126 1.58 11.90 -25.45
CA SER A 126 1.75 11.06 -24.26
C SER A 126 1.82 9.57 -24.63
N PRO A 127 2.79 8.81 -24.12
CA PRO A 127 2.88 7.38 -24.40
C PRO A 127 1.66 6.64 -23.81
N SER A 128 1.24 5.56 -24.48
CA SER A 128 0.14 4.71 -24.03
C SER A 128 0.61 3.66 -23.03
N ILE A 129 -0.21 3.34 -22.02
CA ILE A 129 0.03 2.24 -21.08
C ILE A 129 -1.26 1.48 -20.81
N THR A 130 -1.15 0.17 -20.60
CA THR A 130 -2.25 -0.66 -20.14
C THR A 130 -2.00 -1.11 -18.70
N TYR A 131 -3.00 -0.92 -17.84
CA TYR A 131 -2.95 -1.35 -16.45
C TYR A 131 -3.54 -2.76 -16.30
N HIS A 132 -2.81 -3.65 -15.65
CA HIS A 132 -3.32 -4.98 -15.30
C HIS A 132 -3.98 -4.93 -13.93
N ASP A 133 -5.31 -5.02 -13.89
CA ASP A 133 -6.08 -4.98 -12.64
C ASP A 133 -5.79 -6.19 -11.74
N PRO A 134 -5.14 -6.02 -10.58
CA PRO A 134 -4.90 -7.12 -9.66
C PRO A 134 -6.24 -7.56 -9.06
N CYS A 135 -6.53 -8.86 -9.07
CA CYS A 135 -7.83 -9.35 -8.61
C CYS A 135 -8.16 -8.93 -7.16
N HIS A 136 -7.18 -8.93 -6.24
CA HIS A 136 -7.37 -8.50 -4.85
C HIS A 136 -7.68 -7.01 -4.71
N LEU A 137 -7.23 -6.17 -5.65
CA LEU A 137 -7.44 -4.73 -5.61
C LEU A 137 -8.72 -4.35 -6.38
N GLY A 138 -8.86 -4.82 -7.61
CA GLY A 138 -10.05 -4.62 -8.43
C GLY A 138 -11.22 -5.48 -7.96
N ARG A 139 -11.26 -6.76 -8.37
CA ARG A 139 -12.44 -7.65 -8.18
C ARG A 139 -12.92 -7.72 -6.72
N TRP A 140 -11.99 -7.82 -5.77
CA TRP A 140 -12.34 -8.03 -4.37
C TRP A 140 -12.48 -6.75 -3.55
N SER A 141 -11.94 -5.63 -4.01
CA SER A 141 -11.89 -4.40 -3.22
C SER A 141 -12.42 -3.15 -3.94
N GLY A 142 -12.82 -3.26 -5.20
CA GLY A 142 -13.44 -2.20 -5.98
C GLY A 142 -12.50 -1.05 -6.37
N ILE A 143 -11.19 -1.22 -6.23
CA ILE A 143 -10.20 -0.17 -6.51
C ILE A 143 -9.72 -0.34 -7.95
N TYR A 144 -10.29 0.48 -8.83
CA TYR A 144 -10.01 0.49 -10.28
C TYR A 144 -9.55 1.86 -10.77
N ASP A 145 -10.11 2.93 -10.23
CA ASP A 145 -9.89 4.28 -10.74
C ASP A 145 -8.58 4.89 -10.22
N GLU A 146 -8.20 4.62 -8.97
CA GLU A 146 -7.02 5.20 -8.34
C GLU A 146 -5.71 4.85 -9.08
N PRO A 147 -5.45 3.59 -9.49
CA PRO A 147 -4.27 3.27 -10.29
C PRO A 147 -4.25 4.00 -11.65
N ARG A 148 -5.41 4.11 -12.31
CA ARG A 148 -5.54 4.77 -13.63
C ARG A 148 -5.32 6.27 -13.53
N ARG A 149 -5.93 6.91 -12.54
CA ARG A 149 -5.72 8.34 -12.24
C ARG A 149 -4.25 8.63 -11.97
N LEU A 150 -3.57 7.80 -11.17
CA LEU A 150 -2.14 7.94 -10.89
C LEU A 150 -1.28 7.86 -12.17
N LEU A 151 -1.58 6.92 -13.08
CA LEU A 151 -0.87 6.78 -14.35
C LEU A 151 -1.14 7.98 -15.27
N ALA A 152 -2.38 8.44 -15.33
CA ALA A 152 -2.78 9.60 -16.09
C ALA A 152 -2.08 10.87 -15.59
N GLU A 153 -2.01 11.06 -14.26
CA GLU A 153 -1.21 12.12 -13.63
C GLU A 153 0.28 11.93 -13.87
N ALA A 154 0.80 10.72 -14.06
CA ALA A 154 2.18 10.51 -14.47
C ALA A 154 2.44 10.79 -15.96
N GLY A 155 1.46 11.33 -16.70
CA GLY A 155 1.58 11.73 -18.10
C GLY A 155 1.31 10.61 -19.11
N TRP A 156 0.72 9.49 -18.68
CA TRP A 156 0.37 8.38 -19.57
C TRP A 156 -1.06 8.47 -20.09
N THR A 157 -1.26 8.01 -21.33
CA THR A 157 -2.61 7.71 -21.82
C THR A 157 -2.96 6.27 -21.44
N VAL A 158 -3.92 6.08 -20.53
CA VAL A 158 -4.33 4.74 -20.09
C VAL A 158 -5.27 4.11 -21.11
N THR A 159 -4.87 2.95 -21.65
CA THR A 159 -5.65 2.15 -22.60
C THR A 159 -5.99 0.80 -21.98
N GLU A 160 -7.28 0.44 -21.98
CA GLU A 160 -7.72 -0.84 -21.42
C GLU A 160 -7.27 -2.04 -22.27
N LEU A 161 -7.18 -3.20 -21.63
CA LEU A 161 -7.00 -4.45 -22.37
C LEU A 161 -8.17 -4.64 -23.34
N PRO A 162 -7.93 -5.13 -24.58
CA PRO A 162 -9.01 -5.56 -25.45
C PRO A 162 -9.87 -6.63 -24.76
N ASP A 163 -11.17 -6.59 -25.04
CA ASP A 163 -12.13 -7.61 -24.60
C ASP A 163 -11.81 -9.02 -25.14
#